data_AF-A0A7V9B5L6-F1
#
_entry.id   AF-A0A7V9B5L6-F1
#
_cell.length_a   1.000
_cell.length_b   1.000
_cell.length_c   1.000
_cell.angle_alpha   90.00
_cell.angle_beta   90.00
_cell.angle_gamma   90.00
#
_symmetry.space_group_name_H-M   'P 1'
#
loop_
_entity.id
_entity.type
_entity.pdbx_description
1 polymer ?
#
loop_
_entity_poly.entity_id
_entity_poly.type
_entity_poly.pdbx_seq_one_letter_code
_entity_poly.pdbx_strand_id
1 'polypeptide(L)'
;ALAHASADHGDHAGHGGHGHGEPHESPWTMVTPLVLLAGLALAGGALNLPFTDDTKLLEHWLHPVLEFVSADGGHLPTEAHIDVATGVKFALAGAAVLAGLVGILYAAAVFLRRRARAVEPELLARGWRYDEAVTGFAAGPGRRAFDGVTAFDSTVVDGAVNGTGWVVRSVGSRLRVVQSGYVRGYALTLAVGAVIVVGFLLGRAG
;
A
#
# COMPACT_ATOMS: atom_id res chain seq x y z
N ALA A 1 44.03 33.27 -8.65
CA ALA A 1 42.71 33.13 -7.99
C ALA A 1 41.63 33.51 -8.99
N LEU A 2 40.45 32.87 -8.90
CA LEU A 2 39.31 32.79 -9.86
C LEU A 2 39.43 31.54 -10.76
N ALA A 3 38.78 30.39 -10.56
CA ALA A 3 37.40 29.99 -10.18
C ALA A 3 36.50 29.68 -11.41
N HIS A 4 36.06 28.41 -11.45
CA HIS A 4 34.84 27.82 -12.01
C HIS A 4 34.43 28.09 -13.47
N ALA A 5 34.24 27.00 -14.24
CA ALA A 5 32.91 26.43 -14.48
C ALA A 5 33.02 25.19 -15.40
N SER A 6 32.78 24.02 -14.82
CA SER A 6 32.43 22.80 -15.55
C SER A 6 30.92 22.80 -15.80
N ALA A 7 30.51 22.95 -17.05
CA ALA A 7 29.16 22.65 -17.50
C ALA A 7 29.25 21.52 -18.52
N ASP A 8 29.13 20.29 -18.03
CA ASP A 8 28.90 19.11 -18.84
C ASP A 8 27.38 18.88 -18.87
N HIS A 9 26.74 19.23 -19.98
CA HIS A 9 25.34 18.94 -20.22
C HIS A 9 25.25 17.58 -20.89
N GLY A 10 24.73 16.60 -20.14
CA GLY A 10 24.49 15.25 -20.61
C GLY A 10 23.48 15.21 -21.75
N ASP A 11 23.96 14.78 -22.91
CA ASP A 11 23.13 14.34 -24.04
C ASP A 11 22.49 12.98 -23.69
N HIS A 12 21.28 13.02 -23.14
CA HIS A 12 20.40 11.85 -23.07
C HIS A 12 19.48 11.80 -24.29
N ALA A 13 20.05 11.49 -25.46
CA ALA A 13 19.28 11.04 -26.62
C ALA A 13 19.14 9.50 -26.55
N GLY A 14 18.14 9.04 -25.81
CA GLY A 14 17.88 7.61 -25.59
C GLY A 14 16.43 7.23 -25.88
N HIS A 15 15.99 7.32 -27.14
CA HIS A 15 14.78 6.64 -27.59
C HIS A 15 15.16 5.63 -28.67
N GLY A 16 15.69 4.49 -28.22
CA GLY A 16 15.85 3.31 -29.05
C GLY A 16 14.49 2.80 -29.48
N GLY A 17 14.22 2.84 -30.78
CA GLY A 17 13.06 2.19 -31.38
C GLY A 17 13.04 0.72 -31.00
N HIS A 18 11.95 0.29 -30.39
CA HIS A 18 11.71 -1.11 -30.07
C HIS A 18 11.54 -1.88 -31.39
N GLY A 19 12.63 -2.46 -31.88
CA GLY A 19 12.57 -3.47 -32.93
C GLY A 19 11.63 -4.57 -32.48
N HIS A 20 10.64 -4.87 -33.31
CA HIS A 20 9.72 -5.97 -33.09
C HIS A 20 10.52 -7.27 -33.03
N GLY A 21 10.78 -7.78 -31.83
CA GLY A 21 11.38 -9.09 -31.63
C GLY A 21 10.53 -10.13 -32.33
N GLU A 22 11.15 -10.96 -33.16
CA GLU A 22 10.49 -12.11 -33.76
C GLU A 22 9.90 -12.97 -32.62
N PRO A 23 8.68 -13.51 -32.77
CA PRO A 23 8.09 -14.40 -31.77
C PRO A 23 9.00 -15.61 -31.56
N HIS A 24 9.77 -15.61 -30.49
CA HIS A 24 10.60 -16.72 -30.10
C HIS A 24 9.88 -17.54 -29.03
N GLU A 25 10.06 -18.85 -29.08
CA GLU A 25 9.62 -19.72 -27.99
C GLU A 25 10.35 -19.35 -26.69
N SER A 26 9.69 -19.60 -25.56
CA SER A 26 10.28 -19.35 -24.25
C SER A 26 11.53 -20.24 -24.05
N PRO A 27 12.64 -19.70 -23.52
CA PRO A 27 13.84 -20.48 -23.23
C PRO A 27 13.52 -21.69 -22.34
N TRP A 28 14.31 -22.75 -22.46
CA TRP A 28 14.16 -23.99 -21.69
C TRP A 28 14.11 -23.77 -20.17
N THR A 29 14.76 -22.71 -19.68
CA THR A 29 14.75 -22.32 -18.26
C THR A 29 13.37 -21.87 -17.77
N MET A 30 12.47 -21.44 -18.67
CA MET A 30 11.08 -21.06 -18.34
C MET A 30 10.10 -22.21 -18.56
N VAL A 31 10.29 -23.01 -19.61
CA VAL A 31 9.41 -24.16 -19.93
C VAL A 31 9.54 -25.26 -18.88
N THR A 32 10.74 -25.48 -18.36
CA THR A 32 10.98 -26.56 -17.37
C THR A 32 10.14 -26.38 -16.09
N PRO A 33 10.11 -25.19 -15.44
CA PRO A 33 9.17 -24.93 -14.36
C PRO A 33 7.70 -25.10 -14.75
N LEU A 34 7.28 -24.63 -15.93
CA LEU A 34 5.87 -24.73 -16.36
C LEU A 34 5.42 -26.17 -16.56
N VAL A 35 6.26 -27.01 -17.18
CA VAL A 35 5.95 -28.45 -17.37
C VAL A 35 5.90 -29.17 -16.04
N LEU A 36 6.85 -28.88 -15.13
CA LEU A 36 6.82 -29.43 -13.77
C LEU A 36 5.55 -29.02 -13.02
N LEU A 37 5.18 -27.74 -13.08
CA LEU A 37 3.95 -27.22 -12.47
C LEU A 37 2.70 -27.86 -13.09
N ALA A 38 2.65 -28.05 -14.41
CA ALA A 38 1.56 -28.75 -15.07
C ALA A 38 1.45 -30.20 -14.58
N GLY A 39 2.58 -30.91 -14.46
CA GLY A 39 2.63 -32.26 -13.90
C GLY A 39 2.16 -32.29 -12.44
N LEU A 40 2.61 -31.35 -11.61
CA LEU A 40 2.19 -31.21 -10.23
C LEU A 40 0.70 -30.84 -10.11
N ALA A 41 0.16 -30.04 -11.01
CA ALA A 41 -1.27 -29.72 -11.05
C ALA A 41 -2.12 -30.95 -11.40
N LEU A 42 -1.66 -31.79 -12.35
CA LEU A 42 -2.31 -33.06 -12.68
C LEU A 42 -2.22 -34.05 -11.52
N ALA A 43 -1.05 -34.18 -10.89
CA ALA A 43 -0.85 -35.05 -9.74
C ALA A 43 -1.67 -34.59 -8.52
N GLY A 44 -1.65 -33.29 -8.22
CA GLY A 44 -2.45 -32.70 -7.14
C GLY A 44 -3.96 -32.83 -7.39
N GLY A 45 -4.39 -32.64 -8.65
CA GLY A 45 -5.77 -32.92 -9.06
C GLY A 45 -6.13 -34.40 -8.88
N ALA A 46 -5.24 -35.31 -9.27
CA ALA A 46 -5.45 -36.76 -9.13
C ALA A 46 -5.48 -37.24 -7.66
N LEU A 47 -4.72 -36.58 -6.78
CA LEU A 47 -4.66 -36.88 -5.34
C LEU A 47 -5.87 -36.37 -4.55
N ASN A 48 -6.71 -35.52 -5.13
CA ASN A 48 -7.89 -34.95 -4.48
C ASN A 48 -9.13 -35.04 -5.39
N LEU A 49 -9.32 -36.21 -6.02
CA LEU A 49 -10.45 -36.45 -6.89
C LEU A 49 -11.72 -36.74 -6.06
N PRO A 50 -12.86 -36.09 -6.37
CA PRO A 50 -14.11 -36.29 -5.62
C PRO A 50 -14.87 -37.54 -6.10
N PHE A 51 -14.16 -38.61 -6.49
CA PHE A 51 -14.74 -39.81 -7.09
C PHE A 51 -14.99 -40.93 -6.07
N THR A 52 -14.15 -41.04 -5.03
CA THR A 52 -14.28 -42.03 -3.95
C THR A 52 -13.74 -41.45 -2.65
N ASP A 53 -14.33 -41.78 -1.50
CA ASP A 53 -13.89 -41.31 -0.18
C ASP A 53 -12.42 -41.64 0.11
N ASP A 54 -11.93 -42.77 -0.41
CA ASP A 54 -10.53 -43.22 -0.31
C ASP A 54 -9.53 -42.36 -1.09
N THR A 55 -10.00 -41.58 -2.08
CA THR A 55 -9.13 -40.71 -2.91
C THR A 55 -8.98 -39.30 -2.36
N LYS A 56 -9.64 -38.97 -1.24
CA LYS A 56 -9.51 -37.70 -0.50
C LYS A 56 -8.30 -37.73 0.44
N LEU A 57 -7.12 -38.07 -0.08
CA LEU A 57 -5.91 -38.30 0.73
C LEU A 57 -5.42 -37.01 1.41
N LEU A 58 -5.50 -35.88 0.72
CA LEU A 58 -5.14 -34.58 1.30
C LEU A 58 -6.13 -34.18 2.40
N GLU A 59 -7.43 -34.38 2.18
CA GLU A 59 -8.45 -34.08 3.19
C GLU A 59 -8.24 -34.88 4.48
N HIS A 60 -8.03 -36.20 4.36
CA HIS A 60 -7.73 -37.06 5.52
C HIS A 60 -6.42 -36.70 6.22
N TRP A 61 -5.39 -36.29 5.46
CA TRP A 61 -4.12 -35.84 6.03
C TRP A 61 -4.22 -34.46 6.72
N LEU A 62 -5.04 -33.54 6.19
CA LEU A 62 -5.28 -32.21 6.79
C LEU A 62 -6.29 -32.24 7.94
N HIS A 63 -7.25 -33.17 7.94
CA HIS A 63 -8.29 -33.31 8.95
C HIS A 63 -7.78 -33.22 10.40
N PRO A 64 -6.73 -33.95 10.83
CA PRO A 64 -6.24 -33.88 12.22
C PRO A 64 -5.67 -32.51 12.62
N VAL A 65 -5.16 -31.72 11.67
CA VAL A 65 -4.64 -30.37 11.94
C VAL A 65 -5.79 -29.36 12.04
N LEU A 66 -6.83 -29.54 11.21
CA LEU A 66 -8.01 -28.69 11.21
C LEU A 66 -8.90 -28.92 12.44
N GLU A 67 -8.95 -30.15 12.96
CA GLU A 67 -9.70 -30.49 14.18
C GLU A 67 -9.11 -29.80 15.43
N PHE A 68 -7.79 -29.68 15.52
CA PHE A 68 -7.11 -28.94 16.60
C PHE A 68 -7.43 -27.44 16.59
N VAL A 69 -7.58 -26.83 15.41
CA VAL A 69 -7.99 -25.42 15.24
C VAL A 69 -9.49 -25.23 15.52
N SER A 70 -10.29 -26.28 15.35
CA SER A 70 -11.75 -26.25 15.54
C SER A 70 -12.18 -26.47 16.99
N ALA A 71 -11.27 -26.92 17.87
CA ALA A 71 -11.54 -27.19 19.29
C ALA A 71 -11.90 -25.93 20.11
N ASP A 72 -11.54 -24.73 19.65
CA ASP A 72 -11.91 -23.45 20.27
C ASP A 72 -13.31 -22.92 19.84
N GLY A 73 -14.19 -23.79 19.32
CA GLY A 73 -15.58 -23.44 19.03
C GLY A 73 -15.80 -22.79 17.66
N GLY A 74 -14.79 -22.74 16.81
CA GLY A 74 -14.93 -22.34 15.41
C GLY A 74 -15.37 -23.52 14.56
N HIS A 75 -16.68 -23.70 14.37
CA HIS A 75 -17.19 -24.61 13.34
C HIS A 75 -16.86 -23.98 11.99
N LEU A 76 -15.71 -24.32 11.42
CA LEU A 76 -15.49 -24.13 10.00
C LEU A 76 -16.28 -25.26 9.32
N PRO A 77 -17.36 -24.97 8.57
CA PRO A 77 -17.98 -25.98 7.74
C PRO A 77 -16.99 -26.30 6.63
N THR A 78 -16.04 -27.20 6.91
CA THR A 78 -14.96 -27.57 5.98
C THR A 78 -15.51 -28.15 4.70
N GLU A 79 -16.74 -28.66 4.71
CA GLU A 79 -17.46 -28.99 3.50
C GLU A 79 -18.90 -28.49 3.63
N ALA A 80 -19.28 -27.51 2.81
CA ALA A 80 -20.65 -27.46 2.34
C ALA A 80 -20.86 -28.74 1.52
N HIS A 81 -21.20 -29.85 2.21
CA HIS A 81 -21.71 -31.06 1.60
C HIS A 81 -23.05 -30.69 0.94
N ILE A 82 -22.97 -30.04 -0.22
CA ILE A 82 -24.11 -30.02 -1.12
C ILE A 82 -24.16 -31.45 -1.63
N ASP A 83 -25.11 -32.20 -1.09
CA ASP A 83 -25.33 -33.61 -1.36
C ASP A 83 -25.94 -33.75 -2.77
N VAL A 84 -25.11 -33.41 -3.75
CA VAL A 84 -25.44 -33.40 -5.16
C VAL A 84 -25.10 -34.78 -5.68
N ALA A 85 -26.11 -35.49 -6.21
CA ALA A 85 -25.92 -36.81 -6.82
C ALA A 85 -24.68 -36.80 -7.74
N THR A 86 -23.83 -37.81 -7.64
CA THR A 86 -22.56 -37.91 -8.38
C THR A 86 -22.73 -37.62 -9.88
N GLY A 87 -23.85 -38.03 -10.48
CA GLY A 87 -24.20 -37.71 -11.87
C GLY A 87 -24.36 -36.21 -12.17
N VAL A 88 -24.88 -35.41 -11.23
CA VAL A 88 -25.01 -33.96 -11.39
C VAL A 88 -23.64 -33.27 -11.25
N LYS A 89 -22.72 -33.79 -10.43
CA LYS A 89 -21.32 -33.30 -10.39
C LYS A 89 -20.63 -33.50 -11.74
N PHE A 90 -20.79 -34.68 -12.37
CA PHE A 90 -20.28 -34.93 -13.71
C PHE A 90 -20.94 -34.06 -14.77
N ALA A 91 -22.25 -33.82 -14.68
CA ALA A 91 -22.95 -32.93 -15.58
C ALA A 91 -22.45 -31.47 -15.47
N LEU A 92 -22.25 -30.97 -14.25
CA LEU A 92 -21.71 -29.63 -14.00
C LEU A 92 -20.26 -29.51 -14.46
N ALA A 93 -19.40 -30.49 -14.16
CA ALA A 93 -18.02 -30.52 -14.61
C ALA A 93 -17.94 -30.57 -16.15
N GLY A 94 -18.74 -31.43 -16.79
CA GLY A 94 -18.85 -31.52 -18.23
C GLY A 94 -19.35 -30.22 -18.86
N ALA A 95 -20.39 -29.60 -18.28
CA ALA A 95 -20.92 -28.32 -18.73
C ALA A 95 -19.87 -27.20 -18.61
N ALA A 96 -19.10 -27.16 -17.52
CA ALA A 96 -18.03 -26.19 -17.31
C ALA A 96 -16.89 -26.38 -18.34
N VAL A 97 -16.49 -27.63 -18.60
CA VAL A 97 -15.48 -27.94 -19.63
C VAL A 97 -15.98 -27.52 -21.02
N LEU A 98 -17.23 -27.86 -21.37
CA LEU A 98 -17.83 -27.46 -22.64
C LEU A 98 -17.92 -25.94 -22.77
N ALA A 99 -18.36 -25.23 -21.73
CA ALA A 99 -18.42 -23.77 -21.71
C ALA A 99 -17.01 -23.15 -21.89
N GLY A 100 -16.00 -23.71 -21.22
CA GLY A 100 -14.60 -23.30 -21.38
C GLY A 100 -14.09 -23.52 -22.81
N LEU A 101 -14.35 -24.68 -23.40
CA LEU A 101 -13.98 -24.99 -24.78
C LEU A 101 -14.67 -24.05 -25.78
N VAL A 102 -15.96 -23.79 -25.61
CA VAL A 102 -16.71 -22.82 -26.43
C VAL A 102 -16.09 -21.41 -26.29
N GLY A 103 -15.75 -20.99 -25.07
CA GLY A 103 -15.07 -19.72 -24.82
C GLY A 103 -13.71 -19.63 -25.52
N ILE A 104 -12.89 -20.68 -25.46
CA ILE A 104 -11.59 -20.75 -26.14
C ILE A 104 -11.76 -20.69 -27.66
N LEU A 105 -12.72 -21.43 -28.22
CA LEU A 105 -13.01 -21.42 -29.66
C LEU A 105 -13.48 -20.03 -30.13
N TYR A 106 -14.33 -19.37 -29.33
CA TYR A 106 -14.76 -18.01 -29.60
C TYR A 106 -13.59 -17.02 -29.55
N ALA A 107 -12.75 -17.10 -28.52
CA ALA A 107 -11.53 -16.28 -28.42
C ALA A 107 -10.59 -16.51 -29.61
N ALA A 108 -10.37 -17.76 -30.03
CA ALA A 108 -9.57 -18.06 -31.22
C ALA A 108 -10.20 -17.50 -32.51
N ALA A 109 -11.53 -17.52 -32.64
CA ALA A 109 -12.23 -16.94 -33.78
C ALA A 109 -12.11 -15.40 -33.84
N VAL A 110 -12.14 -14.73 -32.68
CA VAL A 110 -11.99 -13.28 -32.54
C VAL A 110 -10.52 -12.84 -32.73
N PHE A 111 -9.59 -13.42 -31.97
CA PHE A 111 -8.22 -12.92 -31.87
C PHE A 111 -7.25 -13.51 -32.90
N LEU A 112 -7.29 -14.83 -33.13
CA LEU A 112 -6.38 -15.48 -34.07
C LEU A 112 -6.88 -15.39 -35.50
N ARG A 113 -8.17 -15.68 -35.72
CA ARG A 113 -8.76 -15.78 -37.06
C ARG A 113 -9.42 -14.48 -37.54
N ARG A 114 -9.57 -13.47 -36.67
CA ARG A 114 -10.23 -12.18 -36.94
C ARG A 114 -11.58 -12.29 -37.64
N ARG A 115 -12.30 -13.40 -37.42
CA ARG A 115 -13.58 -13.71 -38.08
C ARG A 115 -14.80 -13.21 -37.31
N ALA A 116 -14.62 -12.82 -36.06
CA ALA A 116 -15.66 -12.28 -35.19
C ALA A 116 -15.16 -11.00 -34.52
N ARG A 117 -16.08 -10.09 -34.18
CA ARG A 117 -15.75 -8.89 -33.39
C ARG A 117 -15.66 -9.26 -31.92
N ALA A 118 -14.70 -8.68 -31.22
CA ALA A 118 -14.66 -8.76 -29.76
C ALA A 118 -15.93 -8.10 -29.22
N VAL A 119 -16.80 -8.90 -28.61
CA VAL A 119 -17.95 -8.43 -27.85
C VAL A 119 -17.51 -8.46 -26.40
N GLU A 120 -16.84 -7.39 -25.98
CA GLU A 120 -16.45 -7.21 -24.59
C GLU A 120 -17.32 -6.11 -24.00
N PRO A 121 -18.18 -6.41 -23.01
CA PRO A 121 -18.88 -5.38 -22.27
C PRO A 121 -17.86 -4.41 -21.70
N GLU A 122 -18.07 -3.10 -21.87
CA GLU A 122 -17.15 -2.07 -21.36
C GLU A 122 -16.86 -2.22 -19.85
N LEU A 123 -17.80 -2.83 -19.11
CA LEU A 123 -17.65 -3.17 -17.70
C LEU A 123 -16.53 -4.19 -17.44
N LEU A 124 -16.42 -5.24 -18.26
CA LEU A 124 -15.37 -6.25 -18.11
C LEU A 124 -14.02 -5.71 -18.58
N ALA A 125 -14.01 -4.96 -19.69
CA ALA A 125 -12.81 -4.30 -20.20
C ALA A 125 -12.20 -3.33 -19.17
N ARG A 126 -13.03 -2.72 -18.31
CA ARG A 126 -12.60 -1.83 -17.22
C ARG A 126 -12.42 -2.54 -15.89
N GLY A 127 -12.33 -3.87 -15.86
CA GLY A 127 -12.12 -4.64 -14.62
C GLY A 127 -13.18 -4.36 -13.57
N TRP A 128 -14.45 -4.37 -13.97
CA TRP A 128 -15.59 -4.01 -13.11
C TRP A 128 -15.55 -2.58 -12.55
N ARG A 129 -14.71 -1.72 -13.15
CA ARG A 129 -14.43 -0.34 -12.70
C ARG A 129 -13.85 -0.26 -11.29
N TYR A 130 -13.29 -1.35 -10.78
CA TYR A 130 -12.69 -1.39 -9.46
C TYR A 130 -11.48 -0.46 -9.37
N ASP A 131 -10.58 -0.55 -10.35
CA ASP A 131 -9.38 0.27 -10.41
C ASP A 131 -9.70 1.77 -10.55
N GLU A 132 -10.73 2.11 -11.34
CA GLU A 132 -11.24 3.49 -11.47
C GLU A 132 -11.81 4.01 -10.14
N ALA A 133 -12.55 3.19 -9.41
CA ALA A 133 -13.16 3.56 -8.13
C ALA A 133 -12.09 3.79 -7.06
N VAL A 134 -11.14 2.87 -6.94
CA VAL A 134 -10.02 2.96 -5.97
C VAL A 134 -9.14 4.16 -6.30
N THR A 135 -8.78 4.32 -7.58
CA THR A 135 -7.96 5.46 -8.04
C THR A 135 -8.70 6.78 -7.85
N GLY A 136 -9.99 6.84 -8.20
CA GLY A 136 -10.83 8.04 -8.02
C GLY A 136 -10.97 8.44 -6.55
N PHE A 137 -11.10 7.47 -5.65
CA PHE A 137 -11.15 7.70 -4.22
C PHE A 137 -9.80 8.16 -3.66
N ALA A 138 -8.71 7.48 -4.01
CA ALA A 138 -7.37 7.81 -3.54
C ALA A 138 -6.89 9.18 -4.07
N ALA A 139 -7.03 9.42 -5.37
CA ALA A 139 -6.57 10.65 -6.01
C ALA A 139 -7.49 11.85 -5.72
N GLY A 140 -8.78 11.62 -5.43
CA GLY A 140 -9.73 12.68 -5.09
C GLY A 140 -9.76 12.94 -3.58
N PRO A 141 -10.72 12.36 -2.84
CA PRO A 141 -10.83 12.52 -1.39
C PRO A 141 -9.55 12.27 -0.60
N GLY A 142 -8.81 11.19 -0.93
CA GLY A 142 -7.57 10.85 -0.24
C GLY A 142 -6.53 11.97 -0.34
N ARG A 143 -6.26 12.45 -1.56
CA ARG A 143 -5.34 13.56 -1.80
C ARG A 143 -5.73 14.83 -1.04
N ARG A 144 -7.01 15.21 -1.08
CA ARG A 144 -7.50 16.42 -0.38
C ARG A 144 -7.32 16.33 1.13
N ALA A 145 -7.51 15.15 1.72
CA ALA A 145 -7.28 14.95 3.14
C ALA A 145 -5.80 15.19 3.50
N PHE A 146 -4.87 14.64 2.71
CA PHE A 146 -3.44 14.88 2.91
C PHE A 146 -3.05 16.35 2.72
N ASP A 147 -3.53 16.99 1.66
CA ASP A 147 -3.28 18.41 1.42
C ASP A 147 -3.81 19.27 2.59
N GLY A 148 -4.96 18.90 3.17
CA GLY A 148 -5.52 19.56 4.36
C GLY A 148 -4.66 19.40 5.61
N VAL A 149 -4.10 18.21 5.85
CA VAL A 149 -3.17 17.97 6.96
C VAL A 149 -1.89 18.79 6.78
N THR A 150 -1.34 18.83 5.57
CA THR A 150 -0.14 19.64 5.26
C THR A 150 -0.42 21.15 5.42
N ALA A 151 -1.59 21.62 5.00
CA ALA A 151 -2.00 23.01 5.21
C ALA A 151 -2.14 23.36 6.71
N PHE A 152 -2.67 22.43 7.51
CA PHE A 152 -2.78 22.60 8.95
C PHE A 152 -1.40 22.70 9.62
N ASP A 153 -0.47 21.80 9.26
CA ASP A 153 0.90 21.80 9.80
C ASP A 153 1.63 23.12 9.49
N SER A 154 1.66 23.50 8.21
CA SER A 154 2.32 24.74 7.76
C SER A 154 1.70 26.04 8.28
N THR A 155 0.44 26.02 8.70
CA THR A 155 -0.23 27.22 9.22
C THR A 155 -0.20 27.26 10.75
N VAL A 156 -0.57 26.16 11.39
CA VAL A 156 -0.79 26.11 12.84
C VAL A 156 0.48 25.74 13.58
N VAL A 157 1.16 24.67 13.14
CA VAL A 157 2.36 24.18 13.82
C VAL A 157 3.51 25.15 13.59
N ASP A 158 3.80 25.48 12.33
CA ASP A 158 4.83 26.47 12.00
C ASP A 158 4.48 27.86 12.54
N GLY A 159 3.20 28.23 12.53
CA GLY A 159 2.72 29.48 13.12
C GLY A 159 3.00 29.56 14.63
N ALA A 160 2.71 28.49 15.37
CA ALA A 160 2.98 28.41 16.80
C ALA A 160 4.49 28.45 17.11
N VAL A 161 5.31 27.74 16.33
CA VAL A 161 6.76 27.72 16.48
C VAL A 161 7.36 29.10 16.21
N ASN A 162 7.02 29.71 15.06
CA ASN A 162 7.49 31.05 14.69
C ASN A 162 6.99 32.12 15.67
N GLY A 163 5.74 32.00 16.14
CA GLY A 163 5.16 32.89 17.15
C GLY A 163 5.91 32.83 18.47
N THR A 164 6.24 31.63 18.94
CA THR A 164 7.06 31.45 20.15
C THR A 164 8.43 32.10 19.98
N GLY A 165 9.08 31.87 18.83
CA GLY A 165 10.36 32.53 18.51
C GLY A 165 10.27 34.05 18.49
N TRP A 166 9.18 34.60 17.94
CA TRP A 166 8.92 36.05 17.92
C TRP A 166 8.73 36.62 19.33
N VAL A 167 8.00 35.93 20.21
CA VAL A 167 7.78 36.35 21.61
C VAL A 167 9.10 36.40 22.36
N VAL A 168 9.88 35.32 22.31
CA VAL A 168 11.19 35.25 22.99
C VAL A 168 12.12 36.35 22.49
N ARG A 169 12.20 36.56 21.18
CA ARG A 169 13.04 37.61 20.58
C ARG A 169 12.58 39.01 20.97
N SER A 170 11.27 39.23 21.05
CA SER A 170 10.69 40.52 21.46
C SER A 170 10.90 40.83 22.94
N VAL A 171 10.83 39.81 23.81
CA VAL A 171 11.15 39.96 25.23
C VAL A 171 12.63 40.24 25.41
N GLY A 172 13.49 39.48 24.72
CA GLY A 172 14.94 39.69 24.74
C GLY A 172 15.36 41.06 24.23
N SER A 173 14.74 41.57 23.17
CA SER A 173 15.05 42.90 22.64
C SER A 173 14.64 44.03 23.58
N ARG A 174 13.50 43.91 24.27
CA ARG A 174 13.07 44.87 25.30
C ARG A 174 13.97 44.82 26.54
N LEU A 175 14.31 43.63 27.01
CA LEU A 175 15.26 43.44 28.11
C LEU A 175 16.64 44.03 27.78
N ARG A 176 17.09 43.91 26.52
CA ARG A 176 18.36 44.48 26.06
C ARG A 176 18.44 46.00 26.26
N VAL A 177 17.32 46.71 26.08
CA VAL A 177 17.29 48.18 26.23
C VAL A 177 17.35 48.61 27.70
N VAL A 178 16.97 47.74 28.65
CA VAL A 178 17.08 48.02 30.10
C VAL A 178 18.55 48.05 30.54
N GLN A 179 19.43 47.32 29.86
CA GLN A 179 20.88 47.39 30.09
C GLN A 179 21.51 48.55 29.32
N SER A 180 21.32 49.77 29.82
CA SER A 180 21.83 51.02 29.22
C SER A 180 23.34 51.26 29.41
N GLY A 181 24.03 50.42 30.18
CA GLY A 181 25.47 50.56 30.45
C GLY A 181 25.83 51.61 31.50
N TYR A 182 24.84 52.30 32.08
CA TYR A 182 25.07 53.36 33.08
C TYR A 182 25.27 52.76 34.48
N VAL A 183 26.51 52.79 35.00
CA VAL A 183 26.91 52.14 36.28
C VAL A 183 26.05 52.59 37.46
N ARG A 184 25.63 53.86 37.49
CA ARG A 184 24.78 54.43 38.54
C ARG A 184 23.36 53.83 38.56
N GLY A 185 22.84 53.44 37.40
CA GLY A 185 21.54 52.77 37.29
C GLY A 185 21.57 51.35 37.84
N TYR A 186 22.67 50.62 37.62
CA TYR A 186 22.85 49.27 38.15
C TYR A 186 22.96 49.22 39.69
N ALA A 187 23.63 50.20 40.30
CA ALA A 187 23.73 50.26 41.75
C ALA A 187 22.35 50.43 42.42
N LEU A 188 21.46 51.21 41.79
CA LEU A 188 20.12 51.48 42.28
C LEU A 188 19.21 50.24 42.14
N THR A 189 19.27 49.54 41.00
CA THR A 189 18.53 48.27 40.82
C THR A 189 19.02 47.15 41.73
N LEU A 190 20.34 47.05 41.97
CA LEU A 190 20.90 46.10 42.95
C LEU A 190 20.43 46.39 44.37
N ALA A 191 20.43 47.66 44.79
CA ALA A 191 19.95 48.05 46.12
C ALA A 191 18.47 47.72 46.32
N VAL A 192 17.62 48.01 45.33
CA VAL A 192 16.19 47.65 45.34
C VAL A 192 16.00 46.13 45.40
N GLY A 193 16.75 45.37 44.60
CA GLY A 193 16.72 43.91 44.61
C GLY A 193 17.09 43.33 45.99
N ALA A 194 18.12 43.88 46.64
CA ALA A 194 18.54 43.45 47.98
C ALA A 194 17.45 43.69 49.02
N VAL A 195 16.78 44.86 49.01
CA VAL A 195 15.68 45.17 49.93
C VAL A 195 14.50 44.21 49.74
N ILE A 196 14.14 43.90 48.49
CA ILE A 196 13.07 42.94 48.18
C ILE A 196 13.41 41.54 48.71
N VAL A 197 14.63 41.06 48.46
CA VAL A 197 15.06 39.72 48.93
C VAL A 197 15.06 39.64 50.45
N VAL A 198 15.59 40.66 51.14
CA VAL A 198 15.59 40.71 52.60
C VAL A 198 14.16 40.77 53.14
N GLY A 199 13.30 41.61 52.56
CA GLY A 199 11.89 41.69 52.95
C GLY A 199 11.13 40.38 52.75
N PHE A 200 11.37 39.68 51.63
CA PHE A 200 10.78 38.37 51.36
C PHE A 200 11.27 37.31 52.35
N LEU A 201 12.57 37.28 52.65
CA LEU A 201 13.14 36.33 53.62
C LEU A 201 12.59 36.57 55.02
N LEU A 202 12.48 37.83 55.45
CA LEU A 202 11.88 38.17 56.74
C LEU A 202 10.39 37.80 56.80
N GLY A 203 9.64 38.01 55.72
CA GLY A 203 8.24 37.62 55.62
C GLY A 203 8.00 36.11 55.50
N ARG A 204 9.02 35.33 55.12
CA ARG A 204 8.99 33.86 55.10
C ARG A 204 9.51 33.23 56.40
N ALA A 205 10.35 33.96 57.14
CA ALA A 205 10.96 33.51 58.39
C ALA A 205 10.11 33.84 59.64
N GLY A 206 9.05 34.61 59.48
CA GLY A 206 7.95 34.75 60.46
C GLY A 206 6.75 33.90 60.07
#